data_AF-A0A8T7M300-F1
#
_entry.id   AF-A0A8T7M300-F1
#
_cell.length_a   1.000
_cell.length_b   1.000
_cell.length_c   1.000
_cell.angle_alpha   90.00
_cell.angle_beta   90.00
_cell.angle_gamma   90.00
#
_symmetry.space_group_name_H-M   'P 1'
#
loop_
_entity.id
_entity.type
_entity.pdbx_description
1 polymer ?
#
loop_
_entity_poly.entity_id
_entity_poly.type
_entity_poly.pdbx_seq_one_letter_code
_entity_poly.pdbx_strand_id
1 'polypeptide(L)'
;MIKAENLTKYYGRRKVVREVSFEVERGEIVGLLGPNGAGKTTTMRMITGYLNASGGRAVVAGFDVSENPLEVRKRLGYLPETVPLYNDMTVQAYLDFTAKLRGVPSRDRRRRIAEVIDMCRISDVAGRVIGKLSRGYRQRVGLAQAIVHNPDVIILDEPTVGLDPRQIIEIRHVIRNLAGNHSMILSTHILQEVNTLCDRVIIINQGRVLVDDTLANLERQGQESERLQLEVRGNSGLILHTLQSLPGITQANLNQKDDVEPGTINRYTVDGEPGGDPREAIVSALTANGFGLLELKTAVPTLEEIFVKIITEDLPIEDEFETKNQQEENLDESEEEEDEELDDAPAVSKNGIKQAPSFLSENEDGELIEPDSSDKRDSDRKK
;
A
#
# COMPACT_ATOMS: atom_id res chain seq x y z
N MET A 1 -0.12 7.06 23.76
CA MET A 1 1.26 6.56 23.61
C MET A 1 1.25 5.13 23.08
N ILE A 2 1.92 4.92 21.97
CA ILE A 2 2.22 3.61 21.37
C ILE A 2 3.73 3.49 21.31
N LYS A 3 4.28 2.32 21.57
CA LYS A 3 5.71 2.07 21.44
C LYS A 3 5.94 0.71 20.80
N ALA A 4 6.66 0.70 19.69
CA ALA A 4 7.16 -0.48 19.01
C ALA A 4 8.67 -0.55 19.22
N GLU A 5 9.16 -1.65 19.78
CA GLU A 5 10.59 -1.88 20.08
C GLU A 5 11.06 -3.12 19.32
N ASN A 6 11.85 -2.90 18.27
CA ASN A 6 12.47 -3.94 17.44
C ASN A 6 11.47 -5.00 16.96
N LEU A 7 10.25 -4.57 16.62
CA LEU A 7 9.18 -5.48 16.21
C LEU A 7 9.62 -6.28 14.99
N THR A 8 9.54 -7.60 15.13
CA THR A 8 10.00 -8.54 14.11
C THR A 8 8.93 -9.59 13.85
N LYS A 9 8.70 -9.90 12.57
CA LYS A 9 7.78 -10.96 12.18
C LYS A 9 8.33 -11.85 11.08
N TYR A 10 8.31 -13.15 11.35
CA TYR A 10 8.57 -14.20 10.36
C TYR A 10 7.28 -14.88 9.92
N TYR A 11 7.21 -15.21 8.64
CA TYR A 11 6.27 -16.17 8.06
C TYR A 11 7.09 -17.27 7.38
N GLY A 12 7.18 -18.43 8.03
CA GLY A 12 8.16 -19.45 7.66
C GLY A 12 9.57 -18.86 7.72
N ARG A 13 10.30 -18.94 6.60
CA ARG A 13 11.67 -18.38 6.47
C ARG A 13 11.69 -16.88 6.13
N ARG A 14 10.57 -16.29 5.70
CA ARG A 14 10.52 -14.90 5.23
C ARG A 14 10.34 -13.94 6.41
N LYS A 15 11.32 -13.05 6.63
CA LYS A 15 11.23 -11.93 7.59
C LYS A 15 10.46 -10.77 6.94
N VAL A 16 9.18 -10.61 7.30
CA VAL A 16 8.26 -9.60 6.72
C VAL A 16 8.36 -8.25 7.43
N VAL A 17 8.60 -8.27 8.74
CA VAL A 17 8.89 -7.06 9.53
C VAL A 17 10.23 -7.27 10.21
N ARG A 18 11.12 -6.28 10.09
CA ARG A 18 12.54 -6.35 10.40
C ARG A 18 12.91 -5.26 11.40
N GLU A 19 12.84 -5.59 12.69
CA GLU A 19 13.27 -4.71 13.80
C GLU A 19 12.66 -3.30 13.74
N VAL A 20 11.38 -3.21 13.42
CA VAL A 20 10.67 -1.93 13.35
C VAL A 20 10.54 -1.32 14.74
N SER A 21 11.10 -0.13 14.90
CA SER A 21 11.06 0.65 16.13
C SER A 21 10.51 2.05 15.86
N PHE A 22 9.52 2.46 16.64
CA PHE A 22 8.99 3.82 16.65
C PHE A 22 8.12 4.04 17.88
N GLU A 23 7.92 5.30 18.24
CA GLU A 23 6.98 5.72 19.29
C GLU A 23 5.87 6.57 18.67
N VAL A 24 4.73 6.72 19.34
CA VAL A 24 3.64 7.64 18.97
C VAL A 24 3.18 8.33 20.23
N GLU A 25 3.22 9.66 20.22
CA GLU A 25 2.91 10.46 21.40
C GLU A 25 1.41 10.59 21.66
N ARG A 26 1.05 11.07 22.85
CA ARG A 26 -0.36 11.32 23.17
C ARG A 26 -0.91 12.46 22.32
N GLY A 27 -2.04 12.22 21.65
CA GLY A 27 -2.75 13.23 20.86
C GLY A 27 -2.21 13.44 19.44
N GLU A 28 -1.10 12.77 19.10
CA GLU A 28 -0.44 12.82 17.79
C GLU A 28 -1.11 11.87 16.79
N ILE A 29 -1.17 12.29 15.52
CA ILE A 29 -1.51 11.44 14.38
C ILE A 29 -0.25 11.16 13.57
N VAL A 30 0.14 9.88 13.51
CA VAL A 30 1.33 9.45 12.77
C VAL A 30 0.91 8.65 11.54
N GLY A 31 1.44 9.02 10.37
CA GLY A 31 1.25 8.27 9.13
C GLY A 31 2.29 7.16 8.99
N LEU A 32 1.88 5.90 8.90
CA LEU A 32 2.76 4.82 8.45
C LEU A 32 2.63 4.67 6.93
N LEU A 33 3.56 5.26 6.20
CA LEU A 33 3.55 5.35 4.74
C LEU A 33 4.48 4.31 4.12
N GLY A 34 4.06 3.65 3.05
CA GLY A 34 4.93 2.73 2.32
C GLY A 34 4.19 2.02 1.19
N PRO A 35 4.90 1.37 0.26
CA PRO A 35 4.28 0.62 -0.82
C PRO A 35 3.52 -0.62 -0.31
N ASN A 36 2.79 -1.26 -1.21
CA ASN A 36 2.16 -2.55 -0.92
C ASN A 36 3.23 -3.60 -0.63
N GLY A 37 3.00 -4.42 0.41
CA GLY A 37 3.98 -5.41 0.84
C GLY A 37 5.14 -4.88 1.70
N ALA A 38 5.17 -3.58 2.01
CA ALA A 38 6.20 -2.99 2.89
C ALA A 38 6.15 -3.46 4.35
N GLY A 39 5.10 -4.18 4.76
CA GLY A 39 4.93 -4.68 6.13
C GLY A 39 3.96 -3.86 7.00
N LYS A 40 3.31 -2.81 6.46
CA LYS A 40 2.36 -1.93 7.18
C LYS A 40 1.31 -2.69 7.98
N THR A 41 0.45 -3.45 7.30
CA THR A 41 -0.62 -4.25 7.92
C THR A 41 -0.08 -5.28 8.92
N THR A 42 1.08 -5.88 8.66
CA THR A 42 1.71 -6.83 9.59
C THR A 42 2.15 -6.13 10.88
N THR A 43 2.77 -4.96 10.78
CA THR A 43 3.13 -4.12 11.92
C THR A 43 1.89 -3.69 12.71
N MET A 44 0.84 -3.23 12.03
CA MET A 44 -0.43 -2.85 12.66
C MET A 44 -1.08 -4.03 13.39
N ARG A 45 -1.07 -5.23 12.80
CA ARG A 45 -1.60 -6.44 13.44
C ARG A 45 -0.80 -6.86 14.66
N MET A 46 0.52 -6.63 14.68
CA MET A 46 1.35 -6.87 15.87
C MET A 46 1.02 -5.91 17.00
N ILE A 47 0.92 -4.61 16.70
CA ILE A 47 0.59 -3.59 17.72
C ILE A 47 -0.82 -3.78 18.27
N THR A 48 -1.76 -4.24 17.44
CA THR A 48 -3.14 -4.50 17.86
C THR A 48 -3.34 -5.82 18.59
N GLY A 49 -2.31 -6.68 18.65
CA GLY A 49 -2.40 -8.03 19.23
C GLY A 49 -3.26 -9.00 18.42
N TYR A 50 -3.49 -8.71 17.13
CA TYR A 50 -4.08 -9.66 16.17
C TYR A 50 -3.07 -10.71 15.74
N LEU A 51 -1.79 -10.37 15.81
CA LEU A 51 -0.68 -11.21 15.43
C LEU A 51 0.41 -11.13 16.49
N ASN A 52 0.88 -12.26 17.01
CA ASN A 52 2.03 -12.23 17.91
C ASN A 52 3.30 -11.87 17.12
N ALA A 53 4.10 -10.96 17.67
CA ALA A 53 5.43 -10.70 17.15
C ALA A 53 6.31 -11.95 17.29
N SER A 54 7.22 -12.16 16.34
CA SER A 54 8.27 -13.19 16.45
C SER A 54 9.44 -12.73 17.31
N GLY A 55 9.62 -11.41 17.45
CA GLY A 55 10.62 -10.78 18.31
C GLY A 55 10.29 -9.31 18.52
N GLY A 56 10.95 -8.70 19.51
CA GLY A 56 10.64 -7.34 19.95
C GLY A 56 9.39 -7.26 20.82
N ARG A 57 8.96 -6.03 21.10
CA ARG A 57 7.87 -5.72 22.03
C ARG A 57 6.97 -4.61 21.47
N ALA A 58 5.67 -4.68 21.75
CA ALA A 58 4.74 -3.59 21.51
C ALA A 58 4.05 -3.20 22.82
N VAL A 59 3.99 -1.91 23.10
CA VAL A 59 3.31 -1.31 24.26
C VAL A 59 2.26 -0.33 23.77
N VAL A 60 1.02 -0.47 24.24
CA VAL A 60 -0.11 0.39 23.88
C VAL A 60 -0.73 0.93 25.17
N ALA A 61 -0.81 2.25 25.28
CA ALA A 61 -1.37 2.94 26.45
C ALA A 61 -0.74 2.47 27.79
N GLY A 62 0.56 2.16 27.78
CA GLY A 62 1.32 1.69 28.95
C GLY A 62 1.25 0.20 29.23
N PHE A 63 0.55 -0.58 28.40
CA PHE A 63 0.41 -2.04 28.56
C PHE A 63 1.09 -2.79 27.44
N ASP A 64 1.81 -3.85 27.80
CA ASP A 64 2.36 -4.80 26.84
C ASP A 64 1.25 -5.54 26.08
N VAL A 65 1.38 -5.64 24.77
CA VAL A 65 0.39 -6.31 23.91
C VAL A 65 0.31 -7.82 24.16
N SER A 66 1.45 -8.46 24.44
CA SER A 66 1.54 -9.90 24.69
C SER A 66 1.21 -10.28 26.13
N GLU A 67 1.67 -9.50 27.13
CA GLU A 67 1.45 -9.79 28.54
C GLU A 67 0.06 -9.32 29.02
N ASN A 68 -0.45 -8.21 28.47
CA ASN A 68 -1.68 -7.55 28.92
C ASN A 68 -2.71 -7.32 27.77
N PRO A 69 -3.06 -8.35 26.98
CA PRO A 69 -3.85 -8.18 25.76
C PRO A 69 -5.25 -7.61 26.00
N LEU A 70 -5.88 -7.94 27.13
CA LEU A 70 -7.22 -7.43 27.47
C LEU A 70 -7.20 -5.94 27.82
N GLU A 71 -6.16 -5.47 28.54
CA GLU A 71 -6.01 -4.06 28.88
C GLU A 71 -5.71 -3.22 27.63
N VAL A 72 -4.91 -3.75 26.71
CA VAL A 72 -4.69 -3.12 25.39
C VAL A 72 -6.00 -3.02 24.61
N ARG A 73 -6.76 -4.12 24.48
CA ARG A 73 -8.03 -4.12 23.71
C ARG A 73 -9.09 -3.17 24.26
N LYS A 74 -9.09 -2.88 25.57
CA LYS A 74 -9.98 -1.87 26.17
C LYS A 74 -9.61 -0.44 25.76
N ARG A 75 -8.33 -0.17 25.49
CA ARG A 75 -7.81 1.18 25.20
C ARG A 75 -7.49 1.41 23.72
N LEU A 76 -7.62 0.37 22.90
CA LEU A 76 -7.31 0.40 21.47
C LEU A 76 -8.57 0.25 20.61
N GLY A 77 -8.79 1.23 19.74
CA GLY A 77 -9.65 1.12 18.57
C GLY A 77 -8.85 0.67 17.36
N TYR A 78 -9.40 -0.24 16.56
CA TYR A 78 -8.73 -0.73 15.36
C TYR A 78 -9.70 -0.86 14.19
N LEU A 79 -9.36 -0.20 13.08
CA LEU A 79 -10.03 -0.33 11.80
C LEU A 79 -9.07 -1.04 10.83
N PRO A 80 -9.27 -2.34 10.54
CA PRO A 80 -8.50 -3.03 9.50
C PRO A 80 -8.94 -2.61 8.09
N GLU A 81 -8.08 -2.86 7.10
CA GLU A 81 -8.33 -2.60 5.66
C GLU A 81 -9.70 -3.17 5.21
N THR A 82 -9.95 -4.44 5.52
CA THR A 82 -11.27 -5.07 5.33
C THR A 82 -12.05 -5.03 6.63
N VAL A 83 -13.09 -4.20 6.69
CA VAL A 83 -13.91 -4.02 7.88
C VAL A 83 -14.75 -5.27 8.19
N PRO A 84 -14.56 -5.93 9.36
CA PRO A 84 -15.27 -7.16 9.71
C PRO A 84 -16.66 -6.85 10.30
N LEU A 85 -17.61 -6.49 9.44
CA LEU A 85 -18.97 -6.14 9.84
C LEU A 85 -19.94 -7.34 9.81
N TYR A 86 -20.95 -7.31 10.69
CA TYR A 86 -22.03 -8.30 10.69
C TYR A 86 -23.13 -7.84 9.74
N ASN A 87 -23.14 -8.40 8.53
CA ASN A 87 -23.92 -7.88 7.40
C ASN A 87 -25.44 -7.96 7.61
N ASP A 88 -25.92 -8.88 8.46
CA ASP A 88 -27.35 -9.08 8.71
C ASP A 88 -27.90 -8.18 9.83
N MET A 89 -27.04 -7.47 10.55
CA MET A 89 -27.44 -6.54 11.61
C MET A 89 -27.72 -5.15 11.06
N THR A 90 -28.59 -4.40 11.73
CA THR A 90 -28.66 -2.96 11.52
C THR A 90 -27.44 -2.27 12.13
N VAL A 91 -27.08 -1.09 11.60
CA VAL A 91 -25.96 -0.30 12.12
C VAL A 91 -26.09 -0.06 13.62
N GLN A 92 -27.27 0.37 14.08
CA GLN A 92 -27.51 0.64 15.50
C GLN A 92 -27.39 -0.62 16.37
N ALA A 93 -27.91 -1.77 15.91
CA ALA A 93 -27.79 -3.03 16.65
C ALA A 93 -26.34 -3.51 16.72
N TYR A 94 -25.57 -3.35 15.65
CA TYR A 94 -24.15 -3.71 15.59
C TYR A 94 -23.30 -2.84 16.52
N LEU A 95 -23.55 -1.53 16.56
CA LEU A 95 -22.85 -0.62 17.47
C LEU A 95 -23.22 -0.89 18.93
N ASP A 96 -24.48 -1.23 19.22
CA ASP A 96 -24.90 -1.66 20.56
C ASP A 96 -24.21 -2.96 21.01
N PHE A 97 -24.15 -3.95 20.11
CA PHE A 97 -23.41 -5.18 20.33
C PHE A 97 -21.92 -4.92 20.60
N THR A 98 -21.27 -4.10 19.79
CA THR A 98 -19.84 -3.81 19.96
C THR A 98 -19.59 -3.02 21.25
N ALA A 99 -20.44 -2.05 21.58
CA ALA A 99 -20.34 -1.30 22.83
C ALA A 99 -20.45 -2.23 24.06
N LYS A 100 -21.31 -3.27 24.01
CA LYS A 100 -21.39 -4.31 25.05
C LYS A 100 -20.09 -5.10 25.15
N LEU A 101 -19.59 -5.58 24.01
CA LEU A 101 -18.36 -6.38 23.95
C LEU A 101 -17.14 -5.61 24.47
N ARG A 102 -17.08 -4.30 24.20
CA ARG A 102 -16.00 -3.40 24.64
C ARG A 102 -16.18 -2.87 26.06
N GLY A 103 -17.20 -3.32 26.79
CA GLY A 103 -17.38 -2.97 28.20
C GLY A 103 -17.95 -1.58 28.47
N VAL A 104 -18.60 -0.94 27.48
CA VAL A 104 -19.26 0.35 27.69
C VAL A 104 -20.39 0.18 28.73
N PRO A 105 -20.41 0.97 29.82
CA PRO A 105 -21.43 0.86 30.86
C PRO A 105 -22.84 1.04 30.31
N SER A 106 -23.80 0.25 30.81
CA SER A 106 -25.18 0.27 30.32
C SER A 106 -25.82 1.67 30.36
N ARG A 107 -25.52 2.44 31.41
CA ARG A 107 -26.02 3.81 31.59
C ARG A 107 -25.51 4.80 30.54
N ASP A 108 -24.31 4.58 30.01
CA ASP A 108 -23.63 5.48 29.06
C ASP A 108 -23.82 5.03 27.60
N ARG A 109 -24.18 3.76 27.39
CA ARG A 109 -24.21 3.09 26.08
C ARG A 109 -25.05 3.83 25.04
N ARG A 110 -26.29 4.18 25.37
CA ARG A 110 -27.20 4.86 24.42
C ARG A 110 -26.65 6.22 23.98
N ARG A 111 -26.14 7.02 24.95
CA ARG A 111 -25.51 8.31 24.68
C ARG A 111 -24.32 8.11 23.76
N ARG A 112 -23.44 7.18 24.11
CA ARG A 112 -22.20 6.94 23.36
C ARG A 112 -22.45 6.44 21.93
N ILE A 113 -23.44 5.58 21.72
CA ILE A 113 -23.84 5.13 20.38
C ILE A 113 -24.35 6.30 19.54
N ALA A 114 -25.18 7.18 20.11
CA ALA A 114 -25.67 8.36 19.40
C ALA A 114 -24.51 9.29 19.00
N GLU A 115 -23.59 9.58 19.94
CA GLU A 115 -22.39 10.39 19.68
C GLU A 115 -21.56 9.85 18.51
N VAL A 116 -21.27 8.54 18.46
CA VAL A 116 -20.45 7.98 17.37
C VAL A 116 -21.19 7.88 16.05
N ILE A 117 -22.51 7.70 16.07
CA ILE A 117 -23.33 7.73 14.86
C ILE A 117 -23.25 9.12 14.20
N ASP A 118 -23.34 10.18 15.00
CA ASP A 118 -23.27 11.55 14.52
C ASP A 118 -21.84 11.92 14.11
N MET A 119 -20.84 11.56 14.93
CA MET A 119 -19.42 11.83 14.66
C MET A 119 -18.96 11.16 13.36
N CYS A 120 -19.39 9.93 13.10
CA CYS A 120 -19.09 9.20 11.87
C CYS A 120 -20.06 9.54 10.73
N ARG A 121 -21.01 10.47 10.89
CA ARG A 121 -21.98 10.89 9.86
C ARG A 121 -22.72 9.73 9.22
N ILE A 122 -23.28 8.84 10.06
CA ILE A 122 -24.03 7.64 9.66
C ILE A 122 -25.47 7.62 10.24
N SER A 123 -25.98 8.76 10.71
CA SER A 123 -27.31 8.88 11.32
C SER A 123 -28.45 8.51 10.37
N ASP A 124 -28.30 8.84 9.08
CA ASP A 124 -29.23 8.55 7.99
C ASP A 124 -29.34 7.05 7.65
N VAL A 125 -28.35 6.24 8.04
CA VAL A 125 -28.30 4.80 7.81
C VAL A 125 -28.36 3.97 9.09
N ALA A 126 -28.54 4.59 10.26
CA ALA A 126 -28.51 3.92 11.57
C ALA A 126 -29.49 2.73 11.68
N GLY A 127 -30.67 2.84 11.07
CA GLY A 127 -31.68 1.78 11.04
C GLY A 127 -31.53 0.77 9.90
N ARG A 128 -30.58 0.96 8.98
CA ARG A 128 -30.39 0.09 7.80
C ARG A 128 -29.52 -1.12 8.12
N VAL A 129 -29.79 -2.22 7.43
CA VAL A 129 -28.99 -3.45 7.45
C VAL A 129 -27.63 -3.18 6.80
N ILE A 130 -26.55 -3.57 7.49
CA ILE A 130 -25.17 -3.25 7.09
C ILE A 130 -24.81 -3.82 5.72
N GLY A 131 -25.28 -5.04 5.40
CA GLY A 131 -25.03 -5.68 4.10
C GLY A 131 -25.59 -4.92 2.90
N LYS A 132 -26.48 -3.94 3.11
CA LYS A 132 -27.07 -3.10 2.05
C LYS A 132 -26.38 -1.73 1.93
N LEU A 133 -25.33 -1.47 2.69
CA LEU A 133 -24.62 -0.19 2.70
C LEU A 133 -23.54 -0.15 1.62
N SER A 134 -23.27 1.04 1.08
CA SER A 134 -22.11 1.26 0.21
C SER A 134 -20.81 1.06 0.98
N ARG A 135 -19.70 0.85 0.25
CA ARG A 135 -18.37 0.68 0.83
C ARG A 135 -18.00 1.82 1.78
N GLY A 136 -18.21 3.08 1.40
CA GLY A 136 -17.94 4.24 2.25
C GLY A 136 -18.77 4.27 3.55
N TYR A 137 -20.06 3.89 3.50
CA TYR A 137 -20.85 3.75 4.73
C TYR A 137 -20.33 2.62 5.62
N ARG A 138 -19.99 1.46 5.04
CA ARG A 138 -19.40 0.33 5.78
C ARG A 138 -18.08 0.75 6.44
N GLN A 139 -17.26 1.54 5.76
CA GLN A 139 -16.03 2.09 6.33
C GLN A 139 -16.30 2.99 7.55
N ARG A 140 -17.27 3.92 7.44
CA ARG A 140 -17.67 4.80 8.56
C ARG A 140 -18.31 4.03 9.72
N VAL A 141 -19.05 2.95 9.45
CA VAL A 141 -19.54 2.04 10.50
C VAL A 141 -18.37 1.31 11.17
N GLY A 142 -17.36 0.90 10.41
CA GLY A 142 -16.11 0.35 10.95
C GLY A 142 -15.39 1.34 11.87
N LEU A 143 -15.28 2.59 11.44
CA LEU A 143 -14.69 3.65 12.26
C LEU A 143 -15.52 3.89 13.54
N ALA A 144 -16.84 3.96 13.43
CA ALA A 144 -17.74 4.09 14.58
C ALA A 144 -17.56 2.93 15.58
N GLN A 145 -17.39 1.71 15.08
CA GLN A 145 -17.10 0.54 15.90
C GLN A 145 -15.75 0.65 16.61
N ALA A 146 -14.71 1.15 15.93
CA ALA A 146 -13.38 1.28 16.50
C ALA A 146 -13.34 2.28 17.67
N ILE A 147 -14.23 3.28 17.64
CA ILE A 147 -14.24 4.38 18.63
C ILE A 147 -15.38 4.30 19.65
N VAL A 148 -16.33 3.37 19.52
CA VAL A 148 -17.54 3.35 20.37
C VAL A 148 -17.22 3.29 21.88
N HIS A 149 -16.12 2.66 22.28
CA HIS A 149 -15.70 2.58 23.68
C HIS A 149 -14.76 3.71 24.13
N ASN A 150 -14.58 4.73 23.31
CA ASN A 150 -13.72 5.89 23.58
C ASN A 150 -12.26 5.50 23.94
N PRO A 151 -11.55 4.81 23.02
CA PRO A 151 -10.20 4.33 23.27
C PRO A 151 -9.16 5.46 23.44
N ASP A 152 -8.05 5.20 24.13
CA ASP A 152 -6.91 6.13 24.19
C ASP A 152 -6.13 6.18 22.86
N VAL A 153 -6.12 5.06 22.14
CA VAL A 153 -5.35 4.82 20.94
C VAL A 153 -6.24 4.33 19.81
N ILE A 154 -6.04 4.84 18.59
CA ILE A 154 -6.77 4.39 17.39
C ILE A 154 -5.76 4.02 16.30
N ILE A 155 -5.92 2.84 15.72
CA ILE A 155 -5.13 2.39 14.57
C ILE A 155 -6.05 2.21 13.37
N LEU A 156 -5.71 2.85 12.25
CA LEU A 156 -6.47 2.82 11.00
C LEU A 156 -5.57 2.24 9.91
N ASP A 157 -5.93 1.07 9.37
CA ASP A 157 -5.18 0.39 8.31
C ASP A 157 -5.87 0.65 6.97
N GLU A 158 -5.25 1.46 6.10
CA GLU A 158 -5.75 1.82 4.77
C GLU A 158 -7.24 2.28 4.78
N PRO A 159 -7.63 3.28 5.61
CA PRO A 159 -9.04 3.54 5.90
C PRO A 159 -9.85 4.13 4.74
N THR A 160 -9.20 4.48 3.63
CA THR A 160 -9.75 5.17 2.46
C THR A 160 -9.63 4.33 1.19
N VAL A 161 -9.05 3.13 1.28
CA VAL A 161 -8.77 2.28 0.13
C VAL A 161 -10.05 1.93 -0.64
N GLY A 162 -10.00 2.15 -1.95
CA GLY A 162 -11.10 1.86 -2.86
C GLY A 162 -12.40 2.63 -2.60
N LEU A 163 -12.30 3.81 -1.99
CA LEU A 163 -13.39 4.78 -1.87
C LEU A 163 -13.30 5.84 -2.97
N ASP A 164 -14.44 6.43 -3.33
CA ASP A 164 -14.47 7.58 -4.24
C ASP A 164 -13.96 8.86 -3.53
N PRO A 165 -13.57 9.92 -4.28
CA PRO A 165 -13.01 11.14 -3.71
C PRO A 165 -13.91 11.82 -2.65
N ARG A 166 -15.23 11.78 -2.81
CA ARG A 166 -16.16 12.39 -1.85
C ARG A 166 -16.17 11.62 -0.53
N GLN A 167 -16.19 10.30 -0.59
CA GLN A 167 -16.11 9.43 0.59
C GLN A 167 -14.77 9.58 1.32
N ILE A 168 -13.67 9.74 0.59
CA ILE A 168 -12.35 10.02 1.17
C ILE A 168 -12.38 11.31 2.01
N ILE A 169 -12.95 12.38 1.47
CA ILE A 169 -13.09 13.67 2.20
C ILE A 169 -13.93 13.48 3.47
N GLU A 170 -15.02 12.71 3.41
CA GLU A 170 -15.85 12.43 4.57
C GLU A 170 -15.09 11.65 5.65
N ILE A 171 -14.35 10.60 5.30
CA ILE A 171 -13.50 9.85 6.23
C ILE A 171 -12.42 10.74 6.86
N ARG A 172 -11.73 11.56 6.05
CA ARG A 172 -10.73 12.52 6.53
C ARG A 172 -11.30 13.48 7.56
N HIS A 173 -12.53 13.94 7.36
CA HIS A 173 -13.20 14.80 8.33
C HIS A 173 -13.47 14.07 9.65
N VAL A 174 -13.92 12.80 9.61
CA VAL A 174 -14.11 12.01 10.84
C VAL A 174 -12.78 11.80 11.57
N ILE A 175 -11.70 11.44 10.86
CA ILE A 175 -10.36 11.27 11.44
C ILE A 175 -9.88 12.56 12.11
N ARG A 176 -10.02 13.72 11.43
CA ARG A 176 -9.64 15.00 12.03
C ARG A 176 -10.43 15.36 13.28
N ASN A 177 -11.70 14.98 13.37
CA ASN A 177 -12.51 15.23 14.57
C ASN A 177 -12.09 14.34 15.76
N LEU A 178 -11.36 13.25 15.50
CA LEU A 178 -10.77 12.38 16.53
C LEU A 178 -9.38 12.87 16.97
N ALA A 179 -8.74 13.74 16.20
CA ALA A 179 -7.43 14.30 16.51
C ALA A 179 -7.39 15.02 17.87
N GLY A 180 -6.22 15.07 18.50
CA GLY A 180 -5.98 15.78 19.76
C GLY A 180 -6.44 15.04 21.03
N ASN A 181 -7.55 14.31 20.98
CA ASN A 181 -8.03 13.50 22.12
C ASN A 181 -7.46 12.07 22.12
N HIS A 182 -7.05 11.58 20.95
CA HIS A 182 -6.61 10.21 20.74
C HIS A 182 -5.19 10.18 20.15
N SER A 183 -4.40 9.18 20.52
CA SER A 183 -3.13 8.90 19.80
C SER A 183 -3.45 8.01 18.60
N MET A 184 -3.00 8.36 17.40
CA MET A 184 -3.43 7.66 16.18
C MET A 184 -2.28 7.20 15.30
N ILE A 185 -2.43 6.00 14.73
CA ILE A 185 -1.63 5.56 13.57
C ILE A 185 -2.55 5.42 12.37
N LEU A 186 -2.17 6.04 11.26
CA LEU A 186 -2.81 5.92 9.96
C LEU A 186 -1.87 5.20 9.00
N SER A 187 -2.17 3.95 8.65
CA SER A 187 -1.47 3.25 7.57
C SER A 187 -2.05 3.68 6.22
N THR A 188 -1.19 4.00 5.26
CA THR A 188 -1.60 4.37 3.90
C THR A 188 -0.43 4.16 2.93
N HIS A 189 -0.74 4.09 1.64
CA HIS A 189 0.22 4.25 0.55
C HIS A 189 0.04 5.59 -0.17
N ILE A 190 -0.90 6.42 0.30
CA ILE A 190 -1.30 7.68 -0.33
C ILE A 190 -0.71 8.84 0.46
N LEU A 191 0.33 9.48 -0.08
CA LEU A 191 1.02 10.59 0.58
C LEU A 191 0.09 11.77 0.90
N GLN A 192 -0.90 12.03 0.05
CA GLN A 192 -1.90 13.09 0.25
C GLN A 192 -2.71 12.91 1.53
N GLU A 193 -2.85 11.69 2.05
CA GLU A 193 -3.52 11.45 3.33
C GLU A 193 -2.62 11.83 4.49
N VAL A 194 -1.36 11.43 4.42
CA VAL A 194 -0.35 11.81 5.41
C VAL A 194 -0.24 13.32 5.49
N ASN A 195 -0.14 14.00 4.33
CA ASN A 195 -0.01 15.45 4.27
C ASN A 195 -1.23 16.20 4.85
N THR A 196 -2.43 15.63 4.74
CA THR A 196 -3.66 16.31 5.18
C THR A 196 -4.12 15.93 6.59
N LEU A 197 -3.56 14.87 7.18
CA LEU A 197 -4.04 14.31 8.45
C LEU A 197 -2.97 14.15 9.52
N CYS A 198 -1.71 13.95 9.16
CA CYS A 198 -0.68 13.50 10.08
C CYS A 198 0.27 14.63 10.48
N ASP A 199 0.73 14.59 11.72
CA ASP A 199 1.73 15.51 12.26
C ASP A 199 3.14 15.11 11.80
N ARG A 200 3.38 13.80 11.64
CA ARG A 200 4.62 13.23 11.10
C ARG A 200 4.37 11.96 10.30
N VAL A 201 5.41 11.51 9.61
CA VAL A 201 5.40 10.29 8.79
C VAL A 201 6.51 9.33 9.18
N ILE A 202 6.16 8.06 9.22
CA ILE A 202 7.08 6.93 9.27
C ILE A 202 7.03 6.26 7.90
N ILE A 203 8.13 6.32 7.16
CA ILE A 203 8.26 5.64 5.87
C ILE A 203 8.80 4.23 6.13
N ILE A 204 8.04 3.21 5.71
CA ILE A 204 8.41 1.81 5.82
C ILE A 204 8.55 1.21 4.42
N ASN A 205 9.62 0.45 4.21
CA ASN A 205 9.85 -0.33 3.00
C ASN A 205 10.48 -1.67 3.36
N GLN A 206 10.10 -2.74 2.65
CA GLN A 206 10.62 -4.10 2.87
C GLN A 206 10.72 -4.53 4.36
N GLY A 207 9.76 -4.11 5.18
CA GLY A 207 9.70 -4.42 6.60
C GLY A 207 10.61 -3.59 7.50
N ARG A 208 11.27 -2.54 7.02
CA ARG A 208 12.17 -1.65 7.76
C ARG A 208 11.67 -0.21 7.74
N VAL A 209 11.86 0.49 8.85
CA VAL A 209 11.65 1.95 8.89
C VAL A 209 12.85 2.61 8.21
N LEU A 210 12.58 3.40 7.18
CA LEU A 210 13.59 4.19 6.47
C LEU A 210 13.68 5.59 7.04
N VAL A 211 12.54 6.16 7.41
CA VAL A 211 12.40 7.54 7.91
C VAL A 211 11.33 7.56 9.00
N ASP A 212 11.58 8.36 10.02
CA ASP A 212 10.61 8.77 11.04
C ASP A 212 10.82 10.26 11.30
N ASP A 213 10.07 11.12 10.62
CA ASP A 213 10.25 12.57 10.70
C ASP A 213 8.96 13.34 10.38
N THR A 214 8.95 14.62 10.73
CA THR A 214 7.89 15.56 10.36
C THR A 214 7.93 15.85 8.86
N LEU A 215 6.76 16.11 8.28
CA LEU A 215 6.65 16.46 6.86
C LEU A 215 7.45 17.73 6.53
N ALA A 216 7.42 18.73 7.43
CA ALA A 216 8.17 19.98 7.26
C ALA A 216 9.69 19.78 7.22
N ASN A 217 10.22 18.82 7.98
CA ASN A 217 11.65 18.49 7.92
C ASN A 217 12.01 17.75 6.63
N LEU A 218 11.15 16.85 6.15
CA LEU A 218 11.36 16.17 4.87
C LEU A 218 11.35 17.16 3.71
N GLU A 219 10.42 18.12 3.70
CA GLU A 219 10.42 19.20 2.71
C GLU A 219 11.70 20.03 2.77
N ARG A 220 12.20 20.34 3.97
CA ARG A 220 13.47 21.09 4.13
C ARG A 220 14.67 20.31 3.61
N GLN A 221 14.76 19.01 3.87
CA GLN A 221 15.82 18.15 3.32
C GLN A 221 15.78 18.13 1.79
N GLY A 222 14.57 18.15 1.20
CA GLY A 222 14.39 18.31 -0.24
C GLY A 222 14.90 19.65 -0.79
N GLN A 223 14.75 20.74 -0.02
CA GLN A 223 15.19 22.08 -0.40
C GLN A 223 16.72 22.26 -0.45
N GLU A 224 17.48 21.38 0.19
CA GLU A 224 18.95 21.39 0.07
C GLU A 224 19.43 20.88 -1.30
N SER A 225 18.53 20.32 -2.12
CA SER A 225 18.82 19.93 -3.50
C SER A 225 18.68 21.13 -4.44
N GLU A 226 19.74 21.45 -5.20
CA GLU A 226 19.70 22.49 -6.23
C GLU A 226 19.00 22.01 -7.49
N ARG A 227 17.68 21.88 -7.43
CA ARG A 227 16.87 21.48 -8.57
C ARG A 227 16.37 22.69 -9.36
N LEU A 228 16.53 22.65 -10.67
CA LEU A 228 16.08 23.66 -11.62
C LEU A 228 15.10 23.04 -12.63
N GLN A 229 14.06 23.80 -12.98
CA GLN A 229 13.18 23.49 -14.08
C GLN A 229 13.39 24.47 -15.22
N LEU A 230 13.47 23.94 -16.44
CA LEU A 230 13.72 24.69 -17.65
C LEU A 230 12.65 24.42 -18.69
N GLU A 231 12.22 25.47 -19.40
CA GLU A 231 11.48 25.33 -20.66
C GLU A 231 12.39 25.81 -21.80
N VAL A 232 12.74 24.89 -22.70
CA VAL A 232 13.72 25.15 -23.75
C VAL A 232 13.14 24.73 -25.09
N ARG A 233 13.22 25.64 -26.06
CA ARG A 233 12.87 25.40 -27.45
C ARG A 233 14.09 24.89 -28.22
N GLY A 234 13.95 23.73 -28.86
CA GLY A 234 14.99 23.16 -29.72
C GLY A 234 14.94 21.64 -29.78
N ASN A 235 15.99 21.03 -30.33
CA ASN A 235 16.09 19.58 -30.43
C ASN A 235 16.29 18.96 -29.04
N SER A 236 15.36 18.10 -28.62
CA SER A 236 15.32 17.63 -27.24
C SER A 236 16.52 16.80 -26.81
N GLY A 237 17.08 16.00 -27.73
CA GLY A 237 18.27 15.17 -27.49
C GLY A 237 19.55 16.00 -27.39
N LEU A 238 19.72 17.00 -28.26
CA LEU A 238 20.88 17.90 -28.19
C LEU A 238 20.84 18.78 -26.94
N ILE A 239 19.67 19.26 -26.55
CA ILE A 239 19.49 20.02 -25.31
C ILE A 239 19.85 19.15 -24.09
N LEU A 240 19.31 17.93 -24.02
CA LEU A 240 19.58 17.01 -22.91
C LEU A 240 21.08 16.70 -22.80
N HIS A 241 21.73 16.38 -23.92
CA HIS A 241 23.18 16.14 -23.96
C HIS A 241 23.98 17.38 -23.51
N THR A 242 23.58 18.57 -23.95
CA THR A 242 24.22 19.83 -23.56
C THR A 242 24.13 20.04 -22.04
N LEU A 243 22.95 19.84 -21.46
CA LEU A 243 22.74 19.94 -20.01
C LEU A 243 23.56 18.89 -19.24
N GLN A 244 23.56 17.63 -19.68
CA GLN A 244 24.33 16.55 -19.03
C GLN A 244 25.85 16.76 -19.09
N SER A 245 26.34 17.58 -20.03
CA SER A 245 27.78 17.83 -20.22
C SER A 245 28.30 19.00 -19.37
N LEU A 246 27.44 19.73 -18.65
CA LEU A 246 27.87 20.90 -17.88
C LEU A 246 28.47 20.51 -16.52
N PRO A 247 29.55 21.18 -16.09
CA PRO A 247 30.10 20.99 -14.76
C PRO A 247 29.11 21.47 -13.69
N GLY A 248 28.99 20.71 -12.60
CA GLY A 248 28.08 21.00 -11.49
C GLY A 248 26.64 20.52 -11.70
N ILE A 249 26.32 19.82 -12.81
CA ILE A 249 25.05 19.12 -13.01
C ILE A 249 25.24 17.64 -12.67
N THR A 250 24.47 17.14 -11.69
CA THR A 250 24.48 15.71 -11.30
C THR A 250 23.50 14.89 -12.12
N GLN A 251 22.37 15.48 -12.51
CA GLN A 251 21.34 14.80 -13.30
C GLN A 251 20.56 15.78 -14.17
N ALA A 252 20.15 15.36 -15.37
CA ALA A 252 19.22 16.10 -16.20
C ALA A 252 18.23 15.13 -16.86
N ASN A 253 16.93 15.44 -16.76
CA ASN A 253 15.82 14.61 -17.24
C ASN A 253 14.83 15.44 -18.08
N LEU A 254 14.20 14.81 -19.07
CA LEU A 254 13.09 15.38 -19.84
C LEU A 254 11.76 14.98 -19.19
N ASN A 255 10.95 15.95 -18.76
CA ASN A 255 9.73 15.70 -17.98
C ASN A 255 8.51 15.37 -18.84
N GLN A 256 8.47 15.87 -20.08
CA GLN A 256 7.34 15.68 -20.99
C GLN A 256 7.87 15.64 -22.43
N LYS A 257 7.53 14.57 -23.16
CA LYS A 257 7.72 14.49 -24.61
C LYS A 257 6.46 15.02 -25.27
N ASP A 258 6.38 16.32 -25.48
CA ASP A 258 5.50 16.82 -26.53
C ASP A 258 6.21 16.56 -27.87
N ASP A 259 5.44 16.20 -28.90
CA ASP A 259 5.90 15.58 -30.14
C ASP A 259 7.15 16.21 -30.78
N VAL A 260 7.95 15.32 -31.39
CA VAL A 260 9.29 15.54 -31.94
C VAL A 260 9.23 16.36 -33.24
N GLU A 261 8.83 17.62 -33.16
CA GLU A 261 8.93 18.58 -34.25
C GLU A 261 10.06 19.61 -34.01
N PRO A 262 10.76 20.08 -35.06
CA PRO A 262 11.69 21.19 -34.94
C PRO A 262 10.96 22.46 -34.47
N GLY A 263 11.26 22.93 -33.26
CA GLY A 263 10.61 24.10 -32.66
C GLY A 263 9.73 23.80 -31.46
N THR A 264 9.60 22.52 -31.06
CA THR A 264 8.88 22.13 -29.85
C THR A 264 9.56 22.69 -28.59
N ILE A 265 8.74 23.14 -27.64
CA ILE A 265 9.15 23.56 -26.31
C ILE A 265 9.15 22.33 -25.43
N ASN A 266 10.29 22.02 -24.83
CA ASN A 266 10.47 20.86 -23.97
C ASN A 266 10.77 21.31 -22.54
N ARG A 267 10.26 20.57 -21.56
CA ARG A 267 10.50 20.84 -20.14
C ARG A 267 11.52 19.87 -19.55
N TYR A 268 12.54 20.42 -18.90
CA TYR A 268 13.63 19.67 -18.29
C TYR A 268 13.67 19.90 -16.79
N THR A 269 14.08 18.87 -16.05
CA THR A 269 14.54 18.98 -14.66
C THR A 269 16.04 18.75 -14.62
N VAL A 270 16.76 19.63 -13.96
CA VAL A 270 18.21 19.56 -13.75
C VAL A 270 18.49 19.58 -12.27
N ASP A 271 19.27 18.62 -11.78
CA ASP A 271 19.78 18.58 -10.42
C ASP A 271 21.24 19.00 -10.43
N GLY A 272 21.59 19.98 -9.59
CA GLY A 272 22.93 20.50 -9.40
C GLY A 272 23.63 19.95 -8.15
N GLU A 273 24.95 20.12 -8.10
CA GLU A 273 25.74 19.85 -6.89
C GLU A 273 25.31 20.77 -5.73
N PRO A 274 25.28 20.28 -4.48
CA PRO A 274 24.91 21.12 -3.33
C PRO A 274 25.84 22.32 -3.15
N GLY A 275 25.28 23.53 -3.08
CA GLY A 275 26.03 24.78 -2.86
C GLY A 275 26.64 25.39 -4.14
N GLY A 276 26.25 24.89 -5.31
CA GLY A 276 26.57 25.46 -6.61
C GLY A 276 25.61 26.59 -7.03
N ASP A 277 25.74 27.01 -8.29
CA ASP A 277 24.68 27.74 -8.98
C ASP A 277 24.86 27.52 -10.50
N PRO A 278 24.34 26.43 -11.07
CA PRO A 278 24.57 26.11 -12.47
C PRO A 278 23.76 27.00 -13.43
N ARG A 279 22.95 27.95 -12.94
CA ARG A 279 22.05 28.75 -13.76
C ARG A 279 22.78 29.52 -14.86
N GLU A 280 23.89 30.19 -14.52
CA GLU A 280 24.65 30.99 -15.50
C GLU A 280 25.31 30.10 -16.57
N ALA A 281 25.86 28.96 -16.15
CA ALA A 281 26.45 27.97 -17.06
C ALA A 281 25.40 27.39 -18.01
N ILE A 282 24.21 27.08 -17.52
CA ILE A 282 23.10 26.57 -18.32
C ILE A 282 22.64 27.61 -19.34
N VAL A 283 22.40 28.86 -18.92
CA VAL A 283 21.98 29.95 -19.82
C VAL A 283 23.01 30.14 -20.94
N SER A 284 24.30 30.18 -20.58
CA SER A 284 25.40 30.37 -21.53
C SER A 284 25.48 29.23 -22.54
N ALA A 285 25.40 27.98 -22.08
CA ALA A 285 25.50 26.80 -22.93
C ALA A 285 24.31 26.65 -23.87
N LEU A 286 23.08 26.90 -23.40
CA LEU A 286 21.88 26.84 -24.24
C LEU A 286 21.92 27.92 -25.33
N THR A 287 22.29 29.15 -24.97
CA THR A 287 22.35 30.27 -25.91
C THR A 287 23.46 30.09 -26.95
N ALA A 288 24.63 29.59 -26.55
CA ALA A 288 25.76 29.33 -27.47
C ALA A 288 25.43 28.28 -28.53
N ASN A 289 24.57 27.31 -28.21
CA ASN A 289 24.09 26.28 -29.13
C ASN A 289 22.83 26.70 -29.90
N GLY A 290 22.34 27.94 -29.74
CA GLY A 290 21.18 28.47 -30.45
C GLY A 290 19.83 27.95 -29.93
N PHE A 291 19.78 27.40 -28.72
CA PHE A 291 18.52 26.96 -28.11
C PHE A 291 17.79 28.12 -27.44
N GLY A 292 16.46 28.14 -27.53
CA GLY A 292 15.63 29.21 -26.97
C GLY A 292 15.19 28.88 -25.54
N LEU A 293 15.88 29.41 -24.54
CA LEU A 293 15.45 29.32 -23.14
C LEU A 293 14.25 30.25 -22.90
N LEU A 294 13.13 29.69 -22.45
CA LEU A 294 11.87 30.40 -22.20
C LEU A 294 11.58 30.59 -20.71
N GLU A 295 11.91 29.58 -19.90
CA GLU A 295 11.74 29.64 -18.44
C GLU A 295 12.94 28.97 -17.77
N LEU A 296 13.41 29.55 -16.67
CA LEU A 296 14.35 28.96 -15.74
C LEU A 296 13.90 29.30 -14.32
N LYS A 297 13.54 28.30 -13.53
CA LYS A 297 13.13 28.48 -12.14
C LYS A 297 13.76 27.44 -11.24
N THR A 298 14.02 27.83 -10.00
CA THR A 298 14.32 26.88 -8.92
C THR A 298 13.07 26.08 -8.62
N ALA A 299 13.21 24.77 -8.54
CA ALA A 299 12.16 23.86 -8.15
C ALA A 299 12.59 23.16 -6.86
N VAL A 300 11.65 23.04 -5.93
CA VAL A 300 11.84 22.21 -4.74
C VAL A 300 11.24 20.85 -5.09
N PRO A 301 11.93 19.73 -4.80
CA PRO A 301 11.36 18.42 -5.03
C PRO A 301 10.08 18.27 -4.21
N THR A 302 9.06 17.65 -4.80
CA THR A 302 7.81 17.40 -4.08
C THR A 302 8.02 16.30 -3.03
N LEU A 303 7.16 16.25 -2.02
CA LEU A 303 7.17 15.15 -1.04
C LEU A 303 7.02 13.78 -1.73
N GLU A 304 6.26 13.71 -2.83
CA GLU A 304 6.15 12.49 -3.65
C GLU A 304 7.49 12.08 -4.26
N GLU A 305 8.25 13.03 -4.81
CA GLU A 305 9.58 12.77 -5.37
C GLU A 305 10.57 12.32 -4.29
N ILE A 306 10.54 12.97 -3.13
CA ILE A 306 11.37 12.60 -1.97
C ILE A 306 11.05 11.18 -1.52
N PHE A 307 9.77 10.83 -1.43
CA PHE A 307 9.32 9.48 -1.08
C PHE A 307 9.78 8.42 -2.09
N VAL A 308 9.63 8.70 -3.39
CA VAL A 308 10.12 7.79 -4.45
C VAL A 308 11.62 7.61 -4.36
N LYS A 309 12.38 8.69 -4.13
CA LYS A 309 13.84 8.63 -3.96
C LYS A 309 14.21 7.75 -2.77
N ILE A 310 13.62 7.97 -1.60
CA ILE A 310 13.87 7.18 -0.38
C ILE A 310 13.60 5.69 -0.62
N ILE A 311 12.52 5.34 -1.30
CA ILE A 311 12.19 3.94 -1.59
C ILE A 311 13.13 3.32 -2.63
N THR A 312 13.51 4.11 -3.63
CA THR A 312 14.36 3.63 -4.74
C THR A 312 15.80 3.44 -4.29
N GLU A 313 16.33 4.32 -3.44
CA GLU A 313 17.66 4.20 -2.83
C GLU A 313 17.74 3.02 -1.84
N ASP A 314 16.60 2.59 -1.28
CA ASP A 314 16.48 1.40 -0.44
C ASP A 314 16.26 0.11 -1.24
N LEU A 315 16.10 0.16 -2.56
CA LEU A 315 16.14 -1.05 -3.38
C LEU A 315 17.58 -1.59 -3.35
N PRO A 316 17.80 -2.83 -2.89
CA PRO A 316 19.09 -3.46 -3.04
C PRO A 316 19.43 -3.49 -4.53
N ILE A 317 20.68 -3.15 -4.88
CA ILE A 317 21.34 -3.76 -6.04
C ILE A 317 21.08 -5.25 -5.87
N GLU A 318 20.40 -5.88 -6.85
CA GLU A 318 20.02 -7.28 -6.79
C GLU A 318 21.15 -8.10 -6.17
N ASP A 319 20.86 -8.72 -5.03
CA ASP A 319 21.74 -9.70 -4.40
C ASP A 319 22.14 -10.69 -5.50
N GLU A 320 23.44 -10.82 -5.76
CA GLU A 320 24.07 -11.86 -6.60
C GLU A 320 23.81 -13.26 -6.02
N PHE A 321 22.54 -13.68 -6.03
CA PHE A 321 22.08 -14.98 -5.59
C PHE A 321 21.38 -15.73 -6.75
N GLU A 322 21.90 -15.56 -7.97
CA GLU A 322 21.69 -16.50 -9.07
C GLU A 322 22.98 -16.68 -9.88
N THR A 323 24.02 -17.27 -9.27
CA THR A 323 25.07 -17.93 -10.07
C THR A 323 25.84 -19.05 -9.35
N LYS A 324 25.42 -19.51 -8.16
CA LYS A 324 26.09 -20.63 -7.46
C LYS A 324 25.27 -21.90 -7.27
N ASN A 325 23.99 -21.94 -7.64
CA ASN A 325 23.17 -23.16 -7.54
C ASN A 325 22.94 -23.90 -8.87
N GLN A 326 23.77 -23.68 -9.90
CA GLN A 326 23.78 -24.51 -11.12
C GLN A 326 25.06 -25.36 -11.29
N GLN A 327 25.94 -25.40 -10.28
CA GLN A 327 27.16 -26.22 -10.33
C GLN A 327 27.22 -27.35 -9.28
N GLU A 328 26.21 -27.51 -8.42
CA GLU A 328 26.15 -28.62 -7.45
C GLU A 328 25.05 -29.67 -7.76
N GLU A 329 24.32 -29.56 -8.87
CA GLU A 329 23.37 -30.60 -9.32
C GLU A 329 23.89 -31.47 -10.50
N ASN A 330 25.17 -31.38 -10.85
CA ASN A 330 25.76 -32.15 -11.98
C ASN A 330 26.95 -33.04 -11.59
N LEU A 331 27.08 -33.46 -10.33
CA LEU A 331 28.20 -34.27 -9.86
C LEU A 331 27.81 -35.50 -9.03
N ASP A 332 26.60 -36.05 -9.20
CA ASP A 332 26.16 -37.25 -8.45
C ASP A 332 25.39 -38.29 -9.29
N GLU A 333 25.66 -38.36 -10.62
CA GLU A 333 25.15 -39.46 -11.48
C GLU A 333 26.24 -40.12 -12.34
N SER A 334 27.42 -40.35 -11.78
CA SER A 334 28.39 -41.24 -12.40
C SER A 334 29.25 -41.93 -11.35
N GLU A 335 28.79 -43.08 -10.86
CA GLU A 335 29.56 -44.29 -10.53
C GLU A 335 28.66 -45.20 -9.67
N GLU A 336 28.73 -46.51 -9.92
CA GLU A 336 27.94 -47.65 -9.36
C GLU A 336 26.76 -48.11 -10.26
N GLU A 337 26.76 -49.24 -10.97
CA GLU A 337 27.62 -50.42 -11.10
C GLU A 337 27.31 -51.08 -12.48
N GLU A 338 28.35 -51.49 -13.22
CA GLU A 338 28.26 -52.50 -14.29
C GLU A 338 28.60 -53.88 -13.68
N ASP A 339 27.76 -54.88 -14.00
CA ASP A 339 28.11 -56.21 -14.53
C ASP A 339 27.49 -57.47 -13.89
N GLU A 340 27.17 -58.39 -14.84
CA GLU A 340 26.83 -59.82 -14.79
C GLU A 340 25.36 -60.22 -14.57
N GLU A 341 24.73 -61.15 -15.31
CA GLU A 341 24.90 -61.77 -16.64
C GLU A 341 23.69 -62.75 -16.84
N LEU A 342 23.37 -63.08 -18.10
CA LEU A 342 22.74 -64.32 -18.62
C LEU A 342 21.19 -64.53 -18.71
N ASP A 343 20.74 -64.54 -19.98
CA ASP A 343 19.88 -65.50 -20.73
C ASP A 343 18.70 -66.23 -20.06
N ASP A 344 17.47 -66.10 -20.63
CA ASP A 344 16.83 -67.18 -21.42
C ASP A 344 15.48 -66.77 -22.11
N ALA A 345 15.40 -67.04 -23.42
CA ALA A 345 14.26 -67.56 -24.21
C ALA A 345 12.88 -66.83 -24.41
N PRO A 346 12.14 -67.16 -25.52
CA PRO A 346 11.26 -66.21 -26.24
C PRO A 346 9.78 -66.65 -26.50
N ALA A 347 9.04 -65.74 -27.18
CA ALA A 347 8.01 -65.98 -28.21
C ALA A 347 6.48 -65.99 -27.91
N VAL A 348 5.76 -65.53 -28.96
CA VAL A 348 4.39 -65.90 -29.45
C VAL A 348 3.19 -64.94 -29.21
N SER A 349 2.86 -64.21 -30.28
CA SER A 349 1.56 -64.00 -30.97
C SER A 349 0.23 -64.33 -30.27
N LYS A 350 -0.75 -63.40 -30.34
CA LYS A 350 -2.10 -63.67 -30.91
C LYS A 350 -2.92 -62.40 -31.22
N ASN A 351 -3.32 -62.30 -32.48
CA ASN A 351 -4.49 -61.67 -33.10
C ASN A 351 -5.56 -60.98 -32.22
N GLY A 352 -5.89 -59.72 -32.57
CA GLY A 352 -7.03 -59.47 -33.48
C GLY A 352 -8.23 -58.64 -32.97
N ILE A 353 -8.50 -57.53 -33.70
CA ILE A 353 -9.82 -57.05 -34.19
C ILE A 353 -10.66 -56.27 -33.13
N LYS A 354 -11.17 -55.02 -33.31
CA LYS A 354 -11.58 -54.21 -34.48
C LYS A 354 -11.84 -52.73 -34.10
N GLN A 355 -11.63 -51.87 -35.10
CA GLN A 355 -12.42 -50.68 -35.51
C GLN A 355 -12.33 -49.32 -34.76
N ALA A 356 -11.70 -48.38 -35.49
CA ALA A 356 -11.85 -46.92 -35.53
C ALA A 356 -13.21 -46.50 -36.21
N PRO A 357 -13.53 -45.21 -36.52
CA PRO A 357 -12.66 -44.02 -36.50
C PRO A 357 -13.26 -42.63 -36.14
N SER A 358 -12.34 -41.66 -36.11
CA SER A 358 -12.36 -40.28 -36.67
C SER A 358 -13.26 -39.20 -36.04
N PHE A 359 -12.66 -38.15 -35.45
CA PHE A 359 -12.23 -36.86 -36.05
C PHE A 359 -13.40 -35.95 -36.46
N LEU A 360 -13.49 -34.75 -35.89
CA LEU A 360 -13.13 -33.50 -36.57
C LEU A 360 -13.36 -32.27 -35.67
N SER A 361 -12.52 -31.29 -35.93
CA SER A 361 -12.30 -30.00 -35.31
C SER A 361 -13.26 -28.90 -35.77
N GLU A 362 -13.12 -27.76 -35.09
CA GLU A 362 -13.70 -26.42 -35.24
C GLU A 362 -13.86 -25.89 -36.67
N ASN A 363 -14.79 -24.93 -36.82
CA ASN A 363 -14.83 -24.00 -37.94
C ASN A 363 -14.89 -22.54 -37.46
N GLU A 364 -14.29 -21.70 -38.30
CA GLU A 364 -14.26 -20.24 -38.32
C GLU A 364 -15.66 -19.68 -38.57
N ASP A 365 -16.22 -18.96 -37.60
CA ASP A 365 -17.16 -17.84 -37.76
C ASP A 365 -17.65 -17.47 -36.34
N GLY A 366 -16.93 -16.56 -35.70
CA GLY A 366 -17.20 -16.13 -34.33
C GLY A 366 -18.54 -15.41 -34.21
N GLU A 367 -19.53 -16.08 -33.62
CA GLU A 367 -20.68 -15.46 -32.94
C GLU A 367 -21.22 -16.39 -31.85
N LEU A 368 -21.32 -15.86 -30.62
CA LEU A 368 -21.90 -16.53 -29.45
C LEU A 368 -23.43 -16.37 -29.48
N ILE A 369 -24.17 -17.47 -29.57
CA ILE A 369 -25.63 -17.51 -29.46
C ILE A 369 -26.02 -17.80 -28.00
N GLU A 370 -26.74 -16.87 -27.36
CA GLU A 370 -27.39 -17.07 -26.05
C GLU A 370 -28.61 -17.99 -26.16
N PRO A 371 -28.86 -18.89 -25.20
CA PRO A 371 -30.13 -19.62 -25.14
C PRO A 371 -31.20 -18.81 -24.36
N ASP A 372 -32.23 -18.44 -25.11
CA ASP A 372 -33.50 -17.88 -24.65
C ASP A 372 -34.23 -18.83 -23.67
N SER A 373 -34.78 -18.27 -22.59
CA SER A 373 -35.61 -19.00 -21.62
C SER A 373 -36.94 -18.26 -21.40
N SER A 374 -37.83 -18.42 -22.37
CA SER A 374 -39.26 -18.21 -22.18
C SER A 374 -39.97 -19.55 -22.09
N ASP A 375 -40.46 -19.93 -20.92
CA ASP A 375 -41.76 -20.60 -20.90
C ASP A 375 -42.56 -20.28 -19.63
N LYS A 376 -43.79 -19.85 -19.88
CA LYS A 376 -44.82 -19.45 -18.92
C LYS A 376 -45.88 -20.54 -18.93
N ARG A 377 -46.28 -20.97 -17.73
CA ARG A 377 -47.66 -21.30 -17.29
C ARG A 377 -48.42 -22.37 -18.09
N ASP A 378 -48.85 -23.43 -17.40
CA ASP A 378 -50.21 -23.56 -16.82
C ASP A 378 -50.33 -24.95 -16.17
N SER A 379 -50.58 -25.01 -14.86
CA SER A 379 -51.85 -25.43 -14.24
C SER A 379 -52.52 -26.66 -14.88
N ASP A 380 -52.57 -27.80 -14.17
CA ASP A 380 -53.82 -28.22 -13.49
C ASP A 380 -53.71 -29.55 -12.70
N ARG A 381 -54.53 -29.62 -11.64
CA ARG A 381 -55.18 -30.80 -11.01
C ARG A 381 -54.52 -31.67 -9.93
N LYS A 382 -55.25 -31.67 -8.79
CA LYS A 382 -55.56 -32.77 -7.85
C LYS A 382 -54.38 -33.24 -6.99
N LYS A 383 -54.46 -33.24 -5.65
CA LYS A 383 -55.53 -33.68 -4.76
C LYS A 383 -55.30 -33.11 -3.36
#